data_AF-A0A962Z8N5-F1
#
_entry.id   AF-A0A962Z8N5-F1
#
_cell.length_a   1.000
_cell.length_b   1.000
_cell.length_c   1.000
_cell.angle_alpha   90.00
_cell.angle_beta   90.00
_cell.angle_gamma   90.00
#
_symmetry.space_group_name_H-M   'P 1'
#
loop_
_entity.id
_entity.type
_entity.pdbx_description
1 polymer ?
#
loop_
_entity_poly.entity_id
_entity_poly.type
_entity_poly.pdbx_seq_one_letter_code
_entity_poly.pdbx_strand_id
1 'polypeptide(L)'
;MSASSGDDSEGRRHPALAFLVRAWPWLFLFMLCVFFETWARASYGISFLFNKFNLQSIALFAAFPLLLGLGQTFVIIAGGIDLSVGFVMGLAAVVMARVMQYVTPLDPALALLCGIIAAILISLVPGWINGTLI
;
A
#
# COMPACT_ATOMS: atom_id res chain seq x y z
N MET A 1 2.45 -64.89 4.23
CA MET A 1 3.29 -64.77 5.44
C MET A 1 4.35 -63.74 5.11
N SER A 2 4.33 -62.49 5.58
CA SER A 2 3.67 -61.86 6.72
C SER A 2 3.27 -60.43 6.32
N ALA A 3 2.12 -59.97 6.81
CA ALA A 3 1.78 -58.56 6.84
C ALA A 3 2.84 -57.77 7.63
N SER A 4 3.08 -56.54 7.20
CA SER A 4 3.69 -55.47 7.99
C SER A 4 2.88 -54.21 7.71
N SER A 5 1.73 -54.16 8.36
CA SER A 5 0.99 -52.95 8.65
C SER A 5 1.89 -52.00 9.45
N GLY A 6 2.44 -51.00 8.76
CA GLY A 6 2.81 -49.73 9.38
C GLY A 6 1.64 -48.78 9.19
N ASP A 7 0.77 -48.75 10.20
CA ASP A 7 0.10 -47.50 10.57
C ASP A 7 1.18 -46.44 10.82
N ASP A 8 0.87 -45.19 10.51
CA ASP A 8 1.29 -43.99 11.26
C ASP A 8 1.09 -42.74 10.38
N SER A 9 -0.17 -42.30 10.33
CA SER A 9 -0.55 -40.88 10.32
C SER A 9 -0.10 -40.02 9.14
N GLU A 10 -0.62 -40.29 7.93
CA GLU A 10 -0.77 -39.22 6.94
C GLU A 10 -1.66 -38.12 7.55
N GLY A 11 -1.01 -37.00 7.89
CA GLY A 11 -1.55 -35.95 8.73
C GLY A 11 -2.95 -35.52 8.29
N ARG A 12 -3.92 -35.71 9.20
CA ARG A 12 -5.22 -35.03 9.18
C ARG A 12 -4.93 -33.53 9.16
N ARG A 13 -4.79 -32.96 7.96
CA ARG A 13 -4.87 -31.52 7.72
C ARG A 13 -6.27 -31.14 8.15
N HIS A 14 -6.43 -30.78 9.43
CA HIS A 14 -7.73 -30.44 9.98
C HIS A 14 -8.31 -29.32 9.12
N PRO A 15 -9.42 -29.56 8.39
CA PRO A 15 -9.97 -28.59 7.43
C PRO A 15 -10.33 -27.27 8.12
N ALA A 16 -10.62 -27.33 9.43
CA ALA A 16 -10.82 -26.17 10.29
C ALA A 16 -9.58 -25.26 10.41
N LEU A 17 -8.36 -25.82 10.48
CA LEU A 17 -7.13 -25.03 10.56
C LEU A 17 -6.83 -24.32 9.23
N ALA A 18 -7.05 -25.00 8.11
CA ALA A 18 -6.90 -24.40 6.78
C ALA A 18 -7.93 -23.27 6.55
N PHE A 19 -9.18 -23.46 7.01
CA PHE A 19 -10.20 -22.42 6.98
C PHE A 19 -9.85 -21.22 7.86
N LEU A 20 -9.35 -21.46 9.08
CA LEU A 20 -8.94 -20.41 10.01
C LEU A 20 -7.80 -19.55 9.45
N VAL A 21 -6.78 -20.18 8.85
CA VAL A 21 -5.65 -19.47 8.22
C VAL A 21 -6.13 -18.62 7.03
N ARG A 22 -7.09 -19.12 6.24
CA ARG A 22 -7.70 -18.37 5.13
C ARG A 22 -8.55 -17.18 5.62
N ALA A 23 -9.26 -17.34 6.73
CA ALA A 23 -10.06 -16.28 7.34
C ALA A 23 -9.24 -15.31 8.20
N TRP A 24 -8.00 -15.66 8.54
CA TRP A 24 -7.15 -14.90 9.46
C TRP A 24 -7.01 -13.41 9.13
N PRO A 25 -6.76 -12.98 7.89
CA PRO A 25 -6.64 -11.56 7.57
C PRO A 25 -7.93 -10.78 7.85
N TRP A 26 -9.07 -11.40 7.56
CA TRP A 26 -10.39 -10.80 7.79
C TRP A 26 -10.72 -10.72 9.28
N LEU A 27 -10.43 -11.78 10.04
CA LEU A 27 -10.61 -11.81 11.49
C LEU A 27 -9.70 -10.78 12.17
N PHE A 28 -8.44 -10.71 11.74
CA PHE A 28 -7.47 -9.74 12.24
C PHE A 28 -7.93 -8.30 11.95
N LEU A 29 -8.37 -8.02 10.72
CA LEU A 29 -8.90 -6.71 10.33
C LEU A 29 -10.12 -6.33 11.18
N PHE A 30 -11.08 -7.26 11.35
CA PHE A 30 -12.26 -7.02 12.18
C PHE A 30 -11.88 -6.73 13.64
N MET A 31 -10.99 -7.53 14.21
CA MET A 31 -10.47 -7.32 15.56
C MET A 31 -9.81 -5.95 15.72
N LEU A 32 -8.98 -5.55 14.75
CA LEU A 32 -8.31 -4.26 14.73
C LEU A 32 -9.32 -3.09 14.66
N CYS A 33 -10.34 -3.21 13.82
CA CYS A 33 -11.43 -2.23 13.71
C CYS A 33 -12.19 -2.07 15.03
N VAL A 34 -12.56 -3.17 15.69
CA VAL A 34 -13.24 -3.15 16.99
C VAL A 34 -12.34 -2.55 18.07
N PHE A 35 -11.06 -2.91 18.08
CA PHE A 35 -10.09 -2.37 19.02
C PHE A 35 -9.96 -0.85 18.87
N PHE A 36 -9.72 -0.33 17.66
CA PHE A 36 -9.59 1.10 17.44
C PHE A 36 -10.88 1.87 17.68
N GLU A 37 -12.05 1.29 17.34
CA GLU A 37 -13.34 1.93 17.63
C GLU A 37 -13.62 2.02 19.13
N THR A 38 -13.37 0.95 19.89
CA THR A 38 -13.58 0.94 21.34
C THR A 38 -12.60 1.85 22.05
N TRP A 39 -11.32 1.83 21.64
CA TRP A 39 -10.29 2.71 22.19
C TRP A 39 -10.54 4.18 21.88
N ALA A 40 -10.88 4.53 20.63
CA ALA A 40 -11.18 5.92 20.26
C ALA A 40 -12.38 6.48 21.02
N ARG A 41 -13.43 5.68 21.21
CA ARG A 41 -14.59 6.06 22.02
C ARG A 41 -14.22 6.26 23.49
N ALA A 42 -13.43 5.36 24.07
CA ALA A 42 -13.05 5.40 25.48
C ALA A 42 -12.11 6.56 25.81
N SER A 43 -11.11 6.83 24.96
CA SER A 43 -10.09 7.85 25.23
C SER A 43 -10.45 9.25 24.74
N TYR A 44 -11.18 9.35 23.62
CA TYR A 44 -11.42 10.63 22.95
C TYR A 44 -12.91 10.96 22.75
N GLY A 45 -13.82 10.06 23.11
CA GLY A 45 -15.27 10.28 22.94
C GLY A 45 -15.74 10.37 21.48
N ILE A 46 -14.88 10.02 20.52
CA ILE A 46 -15.15 10.08 19.08
C ILE A 46 -15.13 8.67 18.47
N SER A 47 -15.82 8.48 17.34
CA SER A 47 -15.71 7.24 16.57
C SER A 47 -14.41 7.23 15.76
N PHE A 48 -13.76 6.07 15.65
CA PHE A 48 -12.63 5.87 14.76
C PHE A 48 -13.13 5.65 13.32
N LEU A 49 -14.05 4.70 13.13
CA LEU A 49 -14.52 4.25 11.81
C LEU A 49 -15.47 5.24 11.13
N PHE A 50 -16.28 5.96 11.89
CA PHE A 50 -17.27 6.90 11.34
C PHE A 50 -16.76 8.35 11.29
N ASN A 51 -15.48 8.58 11.64
CA ASN A 51 -14.86 9.88 11.53
C ASN A 51 -14.33 10.10 10.10
N LYS A 52 -14.85 11.14 9.44
CA LYS A 52 -14.47 11.52 8.08
C LYS A 52 -12.97 11.76 7.92
N PHE A 53 -12.34 12.40 8.92
CA PHE A 53 -10.91 12.69 8.90
C PHE A 53 -10.10 11.39 8.90
N ASN A 54 -10.41 10.45 9.79
CA ASN A 54 -9.72 9.15 9.86
C ASN A 54 -9.90 8.34 8.58
N LEU A 55 -11.13 8.26 8.07
CA LEU A 55 -11.41 7.58 6.80
C LEU A 55 -10.63 8.20 5.64
N GLN A 56 -10.59 9.53 5.55
CA GLN A 56 -9.84 10.24 4.52
C GLN A 56 -8.34 10.00 4.67
N SER A 57 -7.79 10.05 5.88
CA SER A 57 -6.37 9.74 6.13
C SER A 57 -6.02 8.32 5.73
N ILE A 58 -6.82 7.32 6.14
CA ILE A 58 -6.62 5.92 5.75
C ILE A 58 -6.65 5.77 4.23
N ALA A 59 -7.65 6.37 3.55
CA ALA A 59 -7.76 6.32 2.10
C ALA A 59 -6.57 6.98 1.40
N LEU A 60 -6.10 8.14 1.89
CA LEU A 60 -4.93 8.83 1.36
C LEU A 60 -3.65 7.98 1.52
N PHE A 61 -3.43 7.37 2.69
CA PHE A 61 -2.27 6.50 2.91
C PHE A 61 -2.34 5.19 2.12
N ALA A 62 -3.55 4.65 1.90
CA ALA A 62 -3.76 3.47 1.06
C ALA A 62 -3.60 3.76 -0.44
N ALA A 63 -3.86 4.99 -0.88
CA ALA A 63 -3.76 5.35 -2.29
C ALA A 63 -2.34 5.17 -2.85
N PHE A 64 -1.29 5.52 -2.09
CA PHE A 64 0.10 5.40 -2.53
C PHE A 64 0.50 3.98 -2.96
N PRO A 65 0.40 2.94 -2.08
CA PRO A 65 0.73 1.57 -2.48
C PRO A 65 -0.25 1.01 -3.52
N LEU A 66 -1.50 1.48 -3.56
CA LEU A 66 -2.49 1.04 -4.54
C LEU A 66 -2.13 1.54 -5.95
N LEU A 67 -1.79 2.82 -6.12
CA LEU A 67 -1.33 3.37 -7.40
C LEU A 67 0.00 2.74 -7.85
N LEU A 68 0.95 2.56 -6.94
CA LEU A 68 2.20 1.87 -7.25
C LEU A 68 1.95 0.42 -7.69
N GLY A 69 1.12 -0.32 -6.94
CA GLY A 69 0.74 -1.69 -7.26
C GLY A 69 0.06 -1.78 -8.62
N LEU A 70 -0.85 -0.86 -8.95
CA LEU A 70 -1.46 -0.76 -10.28
C LEU A 70 -0.42 -0.60 -11.39
N GLY A 71 0.53 0.33 -11.24
CA GLY A 71 1.63 0.50 -12.21
C GLY A 71 2.47 -0.78 -12.36
N GLN A 72 2.79 -1.44 -11.25
CA GLN A 72 3.56 -2.69 -11.25
C GLN A 72 2.84 -3.85 -11.92
N THR A 73 1.50 -3.87 -11.96
CA THR A 73 0.78 -4.90 -12.73
C THR A 73 1.13 -4.87 -14.22
N PHE A 74 1.29 -3.69 -14.82
CA PHE A 74 1.68 -3.56 -16.24
C PHE A 74 3.10 -4.04 -16.50
N VAL A 75 4.02 -3.71 -15.59
CA VAL A 75 5.42 -4.17 -15.64
C VAL A 75 5.50 -5.69 -15.59
N ILE A 76 4.76 -6.33 -14.67
CA ILE A 76 4.75 -7.79 -14.52
C ILE A 76 4.16 -8.45 -15.77
N ILE A 77 3.07 -7.91 -16.33
CA ILE A 77 2.46 -8.44 -17.56
C ILE A 77 3.41 -8.32 -18.75
N ALA A 78 4.23 -7.28 -18.81
CA ALA A 78 5.29 -7.12 -19.82
C ALA A 78 6.46 -8.12 -19.64
N GLY A 79 6.50 -8.90 -18.57
CA GLY A 79 7.57 -9.88 -18.28
C GLY A 79 8.71 -9.34 -17.42
N GLY A 80 8.54 -8.15 -16.83
CA GLY A 80 9.55 -7.45 -16.05
C GLY A 80 9.40 -7.55 -14.53
N ILE A 81 10.43 -7.06 -13.82
CA ILE A 81 10.40 -6.79 -12.38
C ILE A 81 11.03 -5.41 -12.17
N ASP A 82 10.21 -4.36 -12.04
CA ASP A 82 10.69 -2.98 -11.93
C ASP A 82 10.79 -2.52 -10.48
N LEU A 83 11.99 -2.64 -9.90
CA LEU A 83 12.29 -2.11 -8.56
C LEU A 83 12.49 -0.58 -8.56
N SER A 84 12.66 0.04 -9.73
CA SER A 84 13.00 1.45 -9.84
C SER A 84 11.81 2.39 -9.54
N VAL A 85 10.56 1.92 -9.67
CA VAL A 85 9.36 2.73 -9.44
C VAL A 85 9.34 3.40 -8.06
N GLY A 86 9.90 2.73 -7.04
CA GLY A 86 10.02 3.29 -5.68
C GLY A 86 11.02 4.43 -5.62
N PHE A 87 12.16 4.31 -6.33
CA PHE A 87 13.16 5.37 -6.45
C PHE A 87 12.63 6.56 -7.27
N VAL A 88 11.87 6.30 -8.35
CA VAL A 88 11.22 7.36 -9.14
C VAL A 88 10.22 8.14 -8.30
N MET A 89 9.37 7.45 -7.52
CA MET A 89 8.47 8.10 -6.57
C MET A 89 9.22 8.96 -5.56
N GLY A 90 10.33 8.45 -4.99
CA GLY A 90 11.16 9.18 -4.05
C GLY A 90 11.77 10.45 -4.67
N LEU A 91 12.31 10.35 -5.89
CA LEU A 91 12.84 11.50 -6.63
C LEU A 91 11.75 12.54 -6.90
N ALA A 92 10.58 12.11 -7.37
CA ALA A 92 9.44 12.98 -7.63
C ALA A 92 9.01 13.74 -6.36
N ALA A 93 8.92 13.04 -5.23
CA ALA A 93 8.55 13.63 -3.94
C ALA A 93 9.57 14.68 -3.46
N VAL A 94 10.88 14.39 -3.57
CA VAL A 94 11.94 15.34 -3.21
C VAL A 94 11.89 16.56 -4.11
N VAL A 95 11.78 16.40 -5.43
CA VAL A 95 11.73 17.52 -6.38
C VAL A 95 10.49 18.38 -6.16
N MET A 96 9.31 17.76 -5.99
CA MET A 96 8.07 18.47 -5.63
C MET A 96 8.26 19.29 -4.35
N ALA A 97 8.76 18.66 -3.28
CA ALA A 97 8.96 19.33 -2.00
C ALA A 97 9.93 20.51 -2.12
N ARG A 98 11.01 20.36 -2.88
CA ARG A 98 11.98 21.45 -3.11
C ARG A 98 11.34 22.60 -3.89
N VAL A 99 10.63 22.32 -4.99
CA VAL A 99 9.95 23.35 -5.77
C VAL A 99 8.87 24.06 -4.95
N MET A 100 8.06 23.31 -4.21
CA MET A 100 7.06 23.88 -3.30
C MET A 100 7.72 24.79 -2.26
N GLN A 101 8.80 24.35 -1.58
CA GLN A 101 9.50 25.17 -0.59
C GLN A 101 9.96 26.52 -1.14
N TYR A 102 10.41 26.58 -2.40
CA TYR A 102 10.82 27.83 -3.05
C TYR A 102 9.65 28.74 -3.43
N VAL A 103 8.49 28.17 -3.81
CA VAL A 103 7.34 28.93 -4.32
C VAL A 103 6.31 29.24 -3.23
N THR A 104 6.25 28.46 -2.15
CA THR A 104 5.31 28.63 -1.02
C THR A 104 5.30 30.04 -0.43
N PRO A 105 6.43 30.77 -0.31
CA PRO A 105 6.40 32.15 0.18
C PRO A 105 5.61 33.13 -0.71
N LEU A 106 5.37 32.79 -1.98
CA LEU A 106 4.63 33.62 -2.93
C LEU A 106 3.12 33.31 -2.86
N ASP A 107 2.76 32.05 -3.10
CA ASP A 107 1.38 31.58 -3.07
C ASP A 107 1.35 30.04 -2.87
N PRO A 108 0.67 29.52 -1.84
CA PRO A 108 0.53 28.08 -1.61
C PRO A 108 -0.10 27.30 -2.77
N ALA A 109 -1.10 27.86 -3.45
CA ALA A 109 -1.76 27.20 -4.57
C ALA A 109 -0.84 27.12 -5.79
N LEU A 110 -0.10 28.20 -6.07
CA LEU A 110 0.92 28.21 -7.12
C LEU A 110 2.05 27.23 -6.81
N ALA A 111 2.48 27.16 -5.55
CA ALA A 111 3.51 26.22 -5.11
C ALA A 111 3.10 24.78 -5.36
N LEU A 112 1.85 24.41 -5.03
CA LEU A 112 1.30 23.09 -5.32
C LEU A 112 1.31 22.78 -6.82
N LEU A 113 0.83 23.72 -7.65
CA LEU A 113 0.79 23.54 -9.10
C LEU A 113 2.19 23.37 -9.70
N CYS A 114 3.12 24.25 -9.35
CA CYS A 114 4.51 24.16 -9.79
C CYS A 114 5.19 22.87 -9.31
N GLY A 115 4.92 22.44 -8.07
CA GLY A 115 5.44 21.19 -7.51
C GLY A 115 4.94 19.96 -8.28
N ILE A 116 3.64 19.90 -8.59
CA ILE A 116 3.04 18.82 -9.40
C ILE A 116 3.69 18.77 -10.78
N ILE A 117 3.80 19.92 -11.47
CA ILE A 117 4.42 20.00 -12.79
C ILE A 117 5.87 19.52 -12.75
N ALA A 118 6.65 19.97 -11.78
CA ALA A 118 8.04 19.57 -11.62
C ALA A 118 8.21 18.07 -11.34
N ALA A 119 7.36 17.49 -10.48
CA ALA A 119 7.35 16.05 -10.22
C ALA A 119 7.02 15.23 -11.46
N ILE A 120 6.03 15.65 -12.26
CA ILE A 120 5.68 14.98 -13.51
C ILE A 120 6.88 15.03 -14.46
N LEU A 121 7.42 16.24 -14.70
CA LEU A 121 8.54 16.43 -15.63
C LEU A 121 9.78 15.62 -15.26
N ILE A 122 10.18 15.61 -13.99
CA ILE A 122 11.37 14.85 -13.58
C ILE A 122 11.16 13.34 -13.66
N SER A 123 9.93 12.87 -13.48
CA SER A 123 9.60 11.44 -13.53
C SER A 123 9.55 10.87 -14.95
N LEU A 124 9.37 11.73 -15.97
CA LEU A 124 9.33 11.29 -17.38
C LEU A 124 10.63 10.65 -17.84
N VAL A 125 11.78 11.18 -17.41
CA VAL A 125 13.09 10.67 -17.82
C VAL A 125 13.34 9.23 -17.35
N PRO A 126 13.31 8.92 -16.03
CA PRO A 126 13.47 7.55 -15.58
C PRO A 126 12.30 6.67 -16.05
N GLY A 127 11.07 7.19 -16.10
CA GLY A 127 9.92 6.44 -16.62
C GLY A 127 10.10 5.99 -18.07
N TRP A 128 10.63 6.87 -18.93
CA TRP A 128 10.95 6.54 -20.31
C TRP A 128 12.07 5.50 -20.41
N ILE A 129 13.16 5.70 -19.68
CA ILE A 129 14.29 4.76 -19.66
C ILE A 129 13.79 3.37 -19.24
N ASN A 130 13.07 3.29 -18.12
CA ASN A 130 12.53 2.04 -17.63
C ASN A 130 11.59 1.40 -18.65
N GLY A 131 10.66 2.17 -19.22
CA GLY A 131 9.73 1.69 -20.24
C GLY A 131 10.38 1.10 -21.50
N THR A 132 11.65 1.43 -21.78
CA THR A 132 12.42 0.84 -22.90
C THR A 132 13.28 -0.36 -22.50
N LEU A 133 13.55 -0.54 -21.21
CA LEU A 133 14.43 -1.59 -20.68
C LEU A 133 13.67 -2.84 -20.25
N ILE A 134 12.38 -2.69 -19.92
CA ILE A 134 11.47 -3.78 -19.56
C ILE A 134 10.87 -4.37 -20.83
#